data_AF-W4FQX1-F1
#
_entry.id   AF-W4FQX1-F1
#
_cell.length_a   1.000
_cell.length_b   1.000
_cell.length_c   1.000
_cell.angle_alpha   90.00
_cell.angle_beta   90.00
_cell.angle_gamma   90.00
#
_symmetry.space_group_name_H-M   'P 1'
#
loop_
_entity.id
_entity.type
_entity.pdbx_description
1 polymer ?
#
loop_
_entity_poly.entity_id
_entity_poly.type
_entity_poly.pdbx_seq_one_letter_code
_entity_poly.pdbx_strand_id
1 'polypeptide(L)'
;MPRSSHGYDEYKFREEFLPPDLVIVIADMESFINRINPEEQYSGDLGFLSTPCIPRSRLCMWIREYGVAGIARVYMHRPYLLNEDFVIYFAYTGRVDILQFLHDKGMYLSTFAMVAAAARGHLDVVMFLSDVSYWHELARVRASYQGHVDIVEYLETYEYMHNLSNEFTCVLQPI
;
A
#
# COMPACT_ATOMS: atom_id res chain seq x y z
N MET A 1 -14.13 -6.19 -47.60
CA MET A 1 -14.98 -5.61 -46.54
C MET A 1 -14.52 -6.19 -45.20
N PRO A 2 -14.07 -5.36 -44.25
CA PRO A 2 -13.40 -5.86 -43.05
C PRO A 2 -14.40 -6.38 -42.01
N ARG A 3 -13.92 -7.33 -41.22
CA ARG A 3 -14.62 -8.12 -40.20
C ARG A 3 -15.11 -7.21 -39.06
N SER A 4 -16.36 -7.40 -38.65
CA SER A 4 -16.98 -6.79 -37.48
C SER A 4 -16.20 -7.15 -36.21
N SER A 5 -15.60 -6.14 -35.61
CA SER A 5 -14.92 -6.13 -34.32
C SER A 5 -15.89 -6.38 -33.18
N HIS A 6 -15.54 -7.36 -32.34
CA HIS A 6 -15.66 -7.34 -30.87
C HIS A 6 -16.71 -6.38 -30.29
N GLY A 7 -17.89 -6.93 -29.98
CA GLY A 7 -18.81 -6.32 -29.02
C GLY A 7 -18.25 -6.48 -27.61
N TYR A 8 -17.37 -5.57 -27.21
CA TYR A 8 -17.08 -5.27 -25.80
C TYR A 8 -18.26 -4.47 -25.21
N ASP A 9 -19.44 -5.07 -25.20
CA ASP A 9 -20.69 -4.50 -24.64
C ASP A 9 -20.91 -4.97 -23.19
N GLU A 10 -19.91 -4.80 -22.32
CA GLU A 10 -20.07 -5.06 -20.86
C GLU A 10 -19.71 -3.88 -19.95
N TYR A 11 -19.19 -2.78 -20.49
CA TYR A 11 -18.81 -1.59 -19.70
C TYR A 11 -19.72 -0.40 -19.93
N LYS A 12 -21.01 -0.65 -20.12
CA LYS A 12 -22.02 0.40 -20.07
C LYS A 12 -22.22 0.81 -18.61
N PHE A 13 -21.36 1.74 -18.19
CA PHE A 13 -21.47 2.64 -17.03
C PHE A 13 -22.88 2.69 -16.46
N ARG A 14 -23.11 1.96 -15.37
CA ARG A 14 -24.20 2.28 -14.44
C ARG A 14 -23.67 3.34 -13.49
N GLU A 15 -23.98 4.61 -13.78
CA GLU A 15 -24.05 5.67 -12.77
C GLU A 15 -25.28 5.50 -11.84
N GLU A 16 -25.79 4.29 -11.66
CA GLU A 16 -27.03 4.02 -10.92
C GLU A 16 -26.71 3.31 -9.61
N PHE A 17 -26.80 4.08 -8.52
CA PHE A 17 -26.71 3.68 -7.11
C PHE A 17 -25.40 3.02 -6.69
N LEU A 18 -24.43 3.86 -6.27
CA LEU A 18 -23.46 3.42 -5.27
C LEU A 18 -24.26 2.90 -4.05
N PRO A 19 -23.90 1.73 -3.48
CA PRO A 19 -24.45 1.28 -2.22
C PRO A 19 -24.34 2.37 -1.15
N PRO A 20 -25.37 2.59 -0.29
CA PRO A 20 -25.34 3.68 0.70
C PRO A 20 -24.12 3.64 1.63
N ASP A 21 -23.61 2.44 1.94
CA ASP A 21 -22.37 2.24 2.69
C ASP A 21 -21.14 2.76 1.92
N LEU A 22 -21.12 2.58 0.60
CA LEU A 22 -20.01 2.97 -0.26
C LEU A 22 -20.00 4.48 -0.57
N VAL A 23 -21.17 5.13 -0.66
CA VAL A 23 -21.27 6.59 -0.89
C VAL A 23 -20.53 7.37 0.18
N ILE A 24 -20.76 7.03 1.45
CA ILE A 24 -20.17 7.74 2.59
C ILE A 24 -18.65 7.54 2.61
N VAL A 25 -18.21 6.31 2.37
CA VAL A 25 -16.78 5.97 2.35
C VAL A 25 -16.06 6.68 1.21
N ILE A 26 -16.63 6.68 0.00
CA ILE A 26 -16.05 7.39 -1.14
C ILE A 26 -16.00 8.89 -0.88
N ALA A 27 -17.06 9.49 -0.34
CA ALA A 27 -17.05 10.92 0.01
C ALA A 27 -16.00 11.26 1.07
N ASP A 28 -15.81 10.40 2.08
CA ASP A 28 -14.78 10.57 3.11
C ASP A 28 -13.36 10.45 2.51
N MET A 29 -13.14 9.50 1.60
CA MET A 29 -11.85 9.32 0.89
C MET A 29 -11.57 10.49 -0.06
N GLU A 30 -12.56 10.97 -0.80
CA GLU A 30 -12.46 12.15 -1.67
C GLU A 30 -12.17 13.42 -0.87
N SER A 31 -12.86 13.61 0.27
CA SER A 31 -12.61 14.75 1.14
C SER A 31 -11.19 14.70 1.73
N PHE A 32 -10.66 13.51 2.02
CA PHE A 32 -9.28 13.35 2.48
C PHE A 32 -8.28 13.77 1.40
N ILE A 33 -8.41 13.25 0.17
CA ILE A 33 -7.53 13.60 -0.95
C ILE A 33 -7.58 15.11 -1.22
N ASN A 34 -8.77 15.72 -1.19
CA ASN A 34 -8.93 17.15 -1.44
C ASN A 34 -8.44 18.06 -0.29
N ARG A 35 -8.24 17.53 0.92
CA ARG A 35 -7.69 18.29 2.06
C ARG A 35 -6.18 18.33 2.07
N ILE A 36 -5.51 17.38 1.42
CA ILE A 36 -4.07 17.40 1.22
C ILE A 36 -3.77 18.48 0.17
N ASN A 37 -3.63 19.71 0.65
CA ASN A 37 -3.31 20.90 -0.12
C ASN A 37 -1.87 20.77 -0.67
N PRO A 38 -1.57 21.13 -1.94
CA PRO A 38 -0.23 20.97 -2.52
C PRO A 38 0.88 21.81 -1.85
N GLU A 39 0.53 22.76 -0.98
CA GLU A 39 1.49 23.58 -0.22
C GLU A 39 1.91 22.97 1.13
N GLU A 40 1.19 21.96 1.64
CA GLU A 40 1.72 21.07 2.68
C GLU A 40 2.54 19.96 2.00
N GLN A 41 3.51 20.39 1.19
CA GLN A 41 4.57 19.54 0.69
C GLN A 41 5.21 18.86 1.88
N TYR A 42 5.12 17.53 1.92
CA TYR A 42 5.97 16.60 2.66
C TYR A 42 7.26 17.29 3.12
N SER A 43 7.23 17.87 4.32
CA SER A 43 8.47 18.32 4.93
C SER A 43 9.25 17.05 5.18
N GLY A 44 10.50 17.02 4.70
CA GLY A 44 11.39 15.85 4.78
C GLY A 44 11.71 15.38 6.20
N ASP A 45 10.97 15.83 7.20
CA ASP A 45 11.03 15.36 8.56
C ASP A 45 10.16 14.10 8.72
N LEU A 46 10.86 12.98 8.85
CA LEU A 46 10.36 11.66 9.26
C LEU A 46 9.57 11.65 10.60
N GLY A 47 9.26 12.81 11.19
CA GLY A 47 8.39 13.00 12.36
C GLY A 47 6.89 12.81 12.09
N PHE A 48 6.45 12.74 10.83
CA PHE A 48 5.04 12.65 10.44
C PHE A 48 4.40 11.25 10.44
N LEU A 49 5.08 10.20 10.91
CA LEU A 49 4.41 8.90 11.18
C LEU A 49 3.42 8.97 12.37
N SER A 50 3.11 10.19 12.86
CA SER A 50 1.83 10.51 13.46
C SER A 50 0.71 10.32 12.44
N THR A 51 0.42 9.05 12.17
CA THR A 51 -0.82 8.47 11.65
C THR A 51 -1.46 9.25 10.50
N PRO A 52 -1.50 8.69 9.28
CA PRO A 52 -2.15 9.38 8.17
C PRO A 52 -3.52 9.87 8.64
N CYS A 53 -3.81 11.16 8.43
CA CYS A 53 -4.99 11.88 8.90
C CYS A 53 -6.29 11.39 8.23
N ILE A 54 -6.31 10.12 7.86
CA ILE A 54 -7.43 9.39 7.29
C ILE A 54 -8.52 9.36 8.36
N PRO A 55 -9.79 9.55 7.98
CA PRO A 55 -10.92 9.48 8.90
C PRO A 55 -10.98 8.08 9.53
N ARG A 56 -10.30 7.97 10.68
CA ARG A 56 -10.02 6.72 11.37
C ARG A 56 -11.28 5.98 11.75
N SER A 57 -12.40 6.65 12.01
CA SER A 57 -13.59 5.99 12.52
C SER A 57 -14.34 5.23 11.44
N ARG A 58 -14.74 5.87 10.34
CA ARG A 58 -15.64 5.27 9.35
C ARG A 58 -14.93 4.31 8.39
N LEU A 59 -13.79 4.72 7.83
CA LEU A 59 -13.06 3.86 6.91
C LEU A 59 -12.53 2.61 7.62
N CYS A 60 -12.05 2.72 8.86
CA CYS A 60 -11.59 1.52 9.60
C CYS A 60 -12.74 0.57 9.91
N MET A 61 -13.91 1.08 10.30
CA MET A 61 -15.08 0.24 10.59
C MET A 61 -15.52 -0.49 9.32
N TRP A 62 -15.56 0.23 8.20
CA TRP A 62 -15.95 -0.32 6.92
C TRP A 62 -14.94 -1.36 6.39
N ILE A 63 -13.63 -1.12 6.51
CA ILE A 63 -12.62 -2.12 6.15
C ILE A 63 -12.70 -3.37 7.05
N ARG A 64 -13.03 -3.21 8.33
CA ARG A 64 -13.22 -4.35 9.24
C ARG A 64 -14.43 -5.20 8.86
N GLU A 65 -15.48 -4.57 8.33
CA GLU A 65 -16.72 -5.22 7.93
C GLU A 65 -16.62 -5.89 6.55
N TYR A 66 -16.06 -5.19 5.56
CA TYR A 66 -16.05 -5.64 4.15
C TYR A 66 -14.69 -6.13 3.64
N GLY A 67 -13.59 -5.79 4.32
CA GLY A 67 -12.23 -6.21 3.95
C GLY A 67 -11.85 -5.92 2.50
N VAL A 68 -11.18 -6.89 1.86
CA VAL A 68 -10.76 -6.82 0.45
C VAL A 68 -11.95 -6.66 -0.50
N ALA A 69 -13.11 -7.26 -0.19
CA ALA A 69 -14.31 -7.11 -1.02
C ALA A 69 -14.83 -5.66 -1.02
N GLY A 70 -14.70 -4.96 0.11
CA GLY A 70 -14.91 -3.51 0.18
C GLY A 70 -13.99 -2.78 -0.79
N ILE A 71 -12.67 -2.97 -0.64
CA ILE A 71 -11.67 -2.30 -1.48
C ILE A 71 -11.86 -2.60 -2.97
N ALA A 72 -12.25 -3.82 -3.32
CA ALA A 72 -12.59 -4.18 -4.70
C ALA A 72 -13.76 -3.36 -5.26
N ARG A 73 -14.78 -3.06 -4.44
CA ARG A 73 -15.88 -2.15 -4.84
C ARG A 73 -15.37 -0.73 -5.06
N VAL A 74 -14.51 -0.21 -4.19
CA VAL A 74 -13.89 1.11 -4.37
C VAL A 74 -13.07 1.14 -5.66
N TYR A 75 -12.24 0.12 -5.89
CA TYR A 75 -11.44 0.00 -7.11
C TYR A 75 -12.31 -0.02 -8.37
N MET A 76 -13.44 -0.73 -8.35
CA MET A 76 -14.36 -0.83 -9.49
C MET A 76 -15.05 0.51 -9.82
N HIS A 77 -15.45 1.28 -8.81
CA HIS A 77 -16.19 2.54 -9.04
C HIS A 77 -15.29 3.77 -9.16
N ARG A 78 -14.19 3.81 -8.40
CA ARG A 78 -13.32 4.98 -8.20
C ARG A 78 -11.87 4.54 -7.93
N PRO A 79 -11.16 4.01 -8.94
CA PRO A 79 -9.80 3.48 -8.75
C PRO A 79 -8.78 4.54 -8.32
N TYR A 80 -8.96 5.81 -8.72
CA TYR A 80 -8.07 6.91 -8.36
C TYR A 80 -8.03 7.21 -6.85
N LEU A 81 -9.03 6.74 -6.08
CA LEU A 81 -9.04 6.93 -4.63
C LEU A 81 -7.99 6.07 -3.93
N LEU A 82 -7.59 4.95 -4.54
CA LEU A 82 -6.55 4.09 -4.01
C LEU A 82 -5.20 4.65 -4.49
N ASN A 83 -4.75 5.71 -3.82
CA ASN A 83 -3.46 6.35 -4.07
C ASN A 83 -2.39 5.83 -3.09
N GLU A 84 -1.19 6.40 -3.17
CA GLU A 84 -0.08 6.07 -2.28
C GLU A 84 -0.41 6.25 -0.78
N ASP A 85 -1.16 7.28 -0.41
CA ASP A 85 -1.52 7.54 1.00
C ASP A 85 -2.37 6.40 1.59
N PHE A 86 -3.31 5.86 0.80
CA PHE A 86 -4.10 4.71 1.22
C PHE A 86 -3.26 3.44 1.29
N VAL A 87 -2.29 3.25 0.39
CA VAL A 87 -1.33 2.13 0.49
C VAL A 87 -0.54 2.21 1.80
N ILE A 88 -0.03 3.39 2.15
CA ILE A 88 0.67 3.62 3.43
C ILE A 88 -0.25 3.31 4.61
N TYR A 89 -1.53 3.69 4.54
CA TYR A 89 -2.51 3.39 5.59
C TYR A 89 -2.79 1.90 5.76
N PHE A 90 -2.95 1.16 4.67
CA PHE A 90 -3.15 -0.29 4.75
C PHE A 90 -1.92 -0.98 5.35
N ALA A 91 -0.72 -0.52 5.03
CA ALA A 91 0.51 -1.02 5.65
C ALA A 91 0.60 -0.66 7.14
N TYR A 92 0.24 0.57 7.49
CA TYR A 92 0.17 1.04 8.87
C TYR A 92 -0.85 0.27 9.73
N THR A 93 -1.94 -0.23 9.12
CA THR A 93 -2.99 -0.99 9.81
C THR A 93 -2.75 -2.51 9.80
N GLY A 94 -1.67 -3.00 9.16
CA GLY A 94 -1.34 -4.42 9.10
C GLY A 94 -2.22 -5.21 8.14
N ARG A 95 -2.82 -4.56 7.13
CA ARG A 95 -3.75 -5.21 6.18
C ARG A 95 -3.02 -5.77 4.96
N VAL A 96 -2.26 -6.84 5.16
CA VAL A 96 -1.56 -7.56 4.09
C VAL A 96 -2.52 -8.05 3.01
N ASP A 97 -3.72 -8.49 3.41
CA ASP A 97 -4.80 -8.93 2.53
C ASP A 97 -5.16 -7.88 1.48
N ILE A 98 -5.26 -6.62 1.90
CA ILE A 98 -5.56 -5.50 1.01
C ILE A 98 -4.34 -5.13 0.16
N LEU A 99 -3.15 -5.07 0.75
CA LEU A 99 -1.93 -4.76 0.01
C LEU A 99 -1.64 -5.76 -1.10
N GLN A 100 -1.87 -7.05 -0.84
CA GLN A 100 -1.74 -8.10 -1.85
C GLN A 100 -2.74 -7.90 -3.00
N PHE A 101 -4.00 -7.58 -2.68
CA PHE A 101 -5.00 -7.25 -3.70
C PHE A 101 -4.58 -6.04 -4.55
N LEU A 102 -4.06 -4.97 -3.94
CA LEU A 102 -3.61 -3.78 -4.67
C LEU A 102 -2.40 -4.10 -5.56
N HIS A 103 -1.46 -4.90 -5.05
CA HIS A 103 -0.30 -5.38 -5.80
C HIS A 103 -0.71 -6.22 -7.01
N ASP A 104 -1.66 -7.14 -6.85
CA ASP A 104 -2.19 -7.97 -7.95
C ASP A 104 -2.89 -7.13 -9.04
N LYS A 105 -3.37 -5.93 -8.69
CA LYS A 105 -3.91 -4.94 -9.63
C LYS A 105 -2.84 -4.06 -10.28
N GLY A 106 -1.57 -4.32 -10.00
CA GLY A 106 -0.43 -3.59 -10.55
C GLY A 106 -0.22 -2.21 -9.90
N MET A 107 -0.78 -1.98 -8.71
CA MET A 107 -0.54 -0.72 -8.00
C MET A 107 0.86 -0.69 -7.39
N TYR A 108 1.48 0.49 -7.44
CA TYR A 108 2.78 0.72 -6.85
C TYR A 108 2.70 0.69 -5.32
N LEU A 109 3.50 -0.18 -4.70
CA LEU A 109 3.66 -0.21 -3.25
C LEU A 109 4.79 0.74 -2.86
N SER A 110 4.46 1.79 -2.11
CA SER A 110 5.43 2.81 -1.71
C SER A 110 6.43 2.31 -0.68
N THR A 111 7.64 2.86 -0.72
CA THR A 111 8.68 2.64 0.28
C THR A 111 8.24 3.11 1.67
N PHE A 112 7.44 4.18 1.73
CA PHE A 112 6.85 4.68 2.96
C PHE A 112 5.86 3.69 3.59
N ALA A 113 5.25 2.81 2.79
CA ALA A 113 4.38 1.76 3.31
C ALA A 113 5.17 0.76 4.18
N MET A 114 6.37 0.37 3.76
CA MET A 114 7.23 -0.52 4.54
C MET A 114 7.71 0.14 5.83
N VAL A 115 8.08 1.42 5.78
CA VAL A 115 8.45 2.18 6.98
C VAL A 115 7.28 2.28 7.95
N ALA A 116 6.06 2.51 7.47
CA ALA A 116 4.86 2.60 8.30
C ALA A 116 4.51 1.26 8.97
N ALA A 117 4.64 0.15 8.24
CA ALA A 117 4.46 -1.19 8.78
C ALA A 117 5.53 -1.53 9.85
N ALA A 118 6.80 -1.23 9.54
CA ALA A 118 7.92 -1.44 10.44
C ALA A 118 7.79 -0.61 11.73
N ALA A 119 7.30 0.62 11.64
CA ALA A 119 7.03 1.48 12.80
C ALA A 119 5.83 1.01 13.66
N ARG A 120 5.03 0.06 13.17
CA ARG A 120 3.85 -0.48 13.86
C ARG A 120 4.02 -1.91 14.34
N GLY A 121 5.12 -2.57 13.98
CA GLY A 121 5.34 -3.97 14.34
C GLY A 121 4.59 -4.96 13.44
N HIS A 122 4.21 -4.55 12.22
CA HIS A 122 3.53 -5.42 11.26
C HIS A 122 4.55 -6.22 10.44
N LEU A 123 5.15 -7.24 11.07
CA LEU A 123 6.16 -8.10 10.46
C LEU A 123 5.66 -8.78 9.17
N ASP A 124 4.40 -9.21 9.14
CA ASP A 124 3.72 -9.82 8.00
C ASP A 124 3.69 -8.89 6.76
N VAL A 125 3.38 -7.61 6.97
CA VAL A 125 3.45 -6.59 5.91
C VAL A 125 4.89 -6.35 5.48
N VAL A 126 5.85 -6.30 6.42
CA VAL A 126 7.26 -6.09 6.08
C VAL A 126 7.81 -7.25 5.27
N MET A 127 7.47 -8.50 5.61
CA MET A 127 7.84 -9.68 4.82
C MET A 127 7.31 -9.55 3.39
N PHE A 128 6.01 -9.28 3.23
CA PHE A 128 5.39 -9.12 1.92
C PHE A 128 6.02 -7.99 1.10
N LEU A 129 6.29 -6.84 1.73
CA LEU A 129 6.90 -5.70 1.05
C LEU A 129 8.39 -5.92 0.75
N SER A 130 9.10 -6.74 1.51
CA SER A 130 10.51 -7.04 1.27
C SER A 130 10.73 -7.87 0.02
N ASP A 131 9.76 -8.73 -0.32
CA ASP A 131 9.76 -9.49 -1.58
C ASP A 131 9.49 -8.59 -2.80
N VAL A 132 8.86 -7.44 -2.59
CA VAL A 132 8.41 -6.52 -3.66
C VAL A 132 9.32 -5.28 -3.79
N SER A 133 10.03 -4.89 -2.72
CA SER A 133 10.74 -3.61 -2.61
C SER A 133 12.09 -3.74 -1.88
N TYR A 134 13.09 -2.97 -2.30
CA TYR A 134 14.49 -3.08 -1.87
C TYR A 134 14.91 -2.09 -0.76
N TRP A 135 13.96 -1.36 -0.14
CA TRP A 135 14.28 -0.16 0.65
C TRP A 135 14.31 -0.37 2.18
N HIS A 136 15.20 -1.23 2.67
CA HIS A 136 15.17 -1.75 4.04
C HIS A 136 15.75 -0.83 5.14
N GLU A 137 16.63 0.12 4.79
CA GLU A 137 17.40 0.91 5.78
C GLU A 137 16.49 1.80 6.66
N LEU A 138 15.62 2.60 6.04
CA LEU A 138 14.68 3.48 6.76
C LEU A 138 13.69 2.68 7.61
N ALA A 139 13.22 1.53 7.11
CA ALA A 139 12.31 0.65 7.82
C ALA A 139 12.99 0.06 9.08
N ARG A 140 14.26 -0.36 8.96
CA ARG A 140 15.06 -0.88 10.08
C ARG A 140 15.28 0.17 11.17
N VAL A 141 15.67 1.39 10.80
CA VAL A 141 15.86 2.49 11.77
C VAL A 141 14.56 2.77 12.51
N ARG A 142 13.41 2.75 11.83
CA ARG A 142 12.11 2.97 12.46
C ARG A 142 11.67 1.81 13.36
N ALA A 143 11.84 0.57 12.93
CA ALA A 143 11.58 -0.60 13.76
C ALA A 143 12.43 -0.60 15.04
N SER A 144 13.72 -0.29 14.91
CA SER A 144 14.64 -0.17 16.04
C SER A 144 14.21 0.93 17.03
N TYR A 145 13.85 2.11 16.53
CA TYR A 145 13.36 3.21 17.37
C TYR A 145 12.08 2.85 18.15
N GLN A 146 11.20 2.05 17.55
CA GLN A 146 9.95 1.60 18.18
C GLN A 146 10.10 0.31 19.02
N GLY A 147 11.28 -0.32 19.01
CA GLY A 147 11.55 -1.54 19.76
C GLY A 147 11.03 -2.83 19.11
N HIS A 148 10.75 -2.82 17.80
CA HIS A 148 10.33 -4.00 17.04
C HIS A 148 11.54 -4.81 16.58
N VAL A 149 12.15 -5.54 17.53
CA VAL A 149 13.39 -6.30 17.34
C VAL A 149 13.24 -7.41 16.29
N ASP A 150 12.08 -8.05 16.25
CA ASP A 150 11.71 -9.08 15.28
C ASP A 150 11.82 -8.60 13.82
N ILE A 151 11.36 -7.37 13.56
CA ILE A 151 11.45 -6.75 12.23
C ILE A 151 12.90 -6.38 11.88
N VAL A 152 13.68 -5.90 12.85
CA VAL A 152 15.09 -5.57 12.63
C VAL A 152 15.88 -6.81 12.27
N GLU A 153 15.72 -7.90 13.03
CA GLU A 153 16.39 -9.18 12.77
C GLU A 153 16.02 -9.77 11.41
N TYR A 154 14.73 -9.69 11.03
CA TYR A 154 14.27 -10.11 9.71
C TYR A 154 14.96 -9.32 8.60
N LEU A 155 14.96 -7.98 8.68
CA LEU A 155 15.55 -7.11 7.66
C LEU A 155 17.07 -7.23 7.56
N GLU A 156 17.77 -7.51 8.66
CA GLU A 156 19.20 -7.79 8.67
C GLU A 156 19.53 -9.13 8.00
N THR A 157 18.76 -10.17 8.32
CA THR A 157 18.93 -11.50 7.70
C THR A 157 18.65 -11.45 6.20
N TYR A 158 17.59 -10.75 5.79
CA TYR A 158 17.22 -10.59 4.39
C TYR A 158 18.30 -9.88 3.56
N GLU A 159 18.87 -8.79 4.11
CA GLU A 159 19.96 -8.06 3.47
C GLU A 159 21.25 -8.91 3.40
N TYR A 160 21.58 -9.64 4.46
CA TYR A 160 22.74 -10.55 4.47
C TYR A 160 22.63 -11.62 3.37
N MET A 161 21.46 -12.24 3.22
CA MET A 161 21.21 -13.23 2.16
C MET A 161 21.28 -12.63 0.76
N HIS A 162 20.75 -11.42 0.55
CA HIS A 162 20.80 -10.73 -0.75
C HIS A 162 22.22 -10.27 -1.10
N ASN A 163 22.98 -9.71 -0.15
CA ASN A 163 24.36 -9.29 -0.38
C ASN A 163 25.30 -10.47 -0.67
N LEU A 164 25.09 -11.63 -0.03
CA LEU A 164 25.82 -12.86 -0.37
C LEU A 164 25.53 -13.33 -1.81
N SER A 165 24.29 -13.25 -2.27
CA SER A 165 23.95 -13.65 -3.64
C SER A 165 24.64 -12.78 -4.71
N ASN A 166 24.86 -11.49 -4.41
CA ASN A 166 25.57 -10.56 -5.30
C ASN A 166 27.09 -10.83 -5.36
N GLU A 167 27.71 -11.29 -4.27
CA GLU A 167 29.14 -11.67 -4.24
C GLU A 167 29.43 -12.92 -5.09
N PHE A 168 28.52 -13.91 -5.15
CA PHE A 168 28.71 -15.10 -5.97
C PHE A 168 28.45 -14.87 -7.47
N THR A 169 27.67 -13.85 -7.85
CA THR A 169 27.40 -13.53 -9.27
C THR A 169 28.52 -12.74 -9.97
N CYS A 170 29.35 -12.00 -9.24
CA CYS A 170 30.47 -11.23 -9.83
C CYS A 170 31.69 -12.10 -10.22
N VAL A 171 31.73 -13.38 -9.84
CA VAL A 171 32.86 -14.29 -10.14
C VAL A 171 32.63 -15.12 -11.42
N LEU A 172 31.44 -15.05 -12.03
CA LEU A 172 31.06 -15.87 -13.20
C LEU A 172 30.67 -15.06 -14.44
N GLN A 173 31.33 -13.92 -14.71
CA GLN A 173 31.35 -13.37 -16.08
C GLN A 173 32.56 -13.95 -16.82
N PRO A 174 32.38 -14.82 -17.84
CA PRO A 174 33.49 -15.35 -18.61
C PRO A 174 34.14 -14.24 -19.45
N ILE A 175 35.49 -14.23 -19.42
CA ILE A 175 36.36 -13.37 -20.25
C ILE A 175 36.28 -13.79 -21.72
#